data_AF-A0A535XHX7-F1
#
_entry.id   AF-A0A535XHX7-F1
#
_cell.length_a   1.000
_cell.length_b   1.000
_cell.length_c   1.000
_cell.angle_alpha   90.00
_cell.angle_beta   90.00
_cell.angle_gamma   90.00
#
_symmetry.space_group_name_H-M   'P 1'
#
loop_
_entity.id
_entity.type
_entity.pdbx_description
1 polymer ?
#
loop_
_entity_poly.entity_id
_entity_poly.type
_entity_poly.pdbx_seq_one_letter_code
_entity_poly.pdbx_strand_id
1 'polypeptide(L)'
;MFVSYGKRPHGDERKLHGSGDALSTGAVKSETGLATSVDGVRWKWEGKVFAATTKGWDKATARLTTAFRSGDGWVGLYDGASHISENYEERCGIARSPDLRTWERIGSGPAIGAAGGPGTVRYVESVVFRDGLLFFYERTRADGAHELCMSSAPLSGSGRDSPG
;
A
#
# COMPACT_ATOMS: atom_id res chain seq x y z
N MET A 1 8.84 8.92 3.48
CA MET A 1 7.85 8.75 2.39
C MET A 1 8.00 7.36 1.81
N PHE A 2 6.90 6.62 1.74
CA PHE A 2 6.85 5.39 0.95
C PHE A 2 6.70 5.75 -0.52
N VAL A 3 7.50 5.10 -1.37
CA VAL A 3 7.55 5.39 -2.80
C VAL A 3 7.29 4.10 -3.55
N SER A 4 6.24 4.10 -4.36
CA SER A 4 6.00 3.02 -5.32
C SER A 4 7.06 3.10 -6.41
N TYR A 5 7.78 2.01 -6.64
CA TYR A 5 8.83 1.97 -7.67
C TYR A 5 8.96 0.58 -8.29
N GLY A 6 9.49 0.55 -9.52
CA GLY A 6 9.83 -0.69 -10.21
C GLY A 6 11.33 -0.75 -10.46
N LYS A 7 11.95 -1.90 -10.19
CA LYS A 7 13.35 -2.11 -10.56
C LYS A 7 13.46 -2.19 -12.08
N ARG A 8 14.27 -1.32 -12.68
CA ARG A 8 14.54 -1.33 -14.11
C ARG A 8 15.07 -2.72 -14.53
N PRO A 9 14.42 -3.41 -15.47
CA PRO A 9 14.89 -4.70 -15.97
C PRO A 9 16.14 -4.48 -16.85
N HIS A 10 17.00 -5.48 -16.91
CA HIS A 10 18.12 -5.49 -17.85
C HIS A 10 17.59 -5.84 -19.26
N GLY A 11 17.69 -4.93 -20.24
CA GLY A 11 17.26 -5.17 -21.62
C GLY A 11 16.36 -4.08 -22.22
N ASP A 12 15.61 -4.45 -23.27
CA ASP A 12 14.96 -3.57 -24.25
C ASP A 12 14.04 -2.49 -23.64
N GLU A 13 14.62 -1.31 -23.45
CA GLU A 13 14.07 -0.15 -22.77
C GLU A 13 12.78 0.37 -23.42
N ARG A 14 12.55 0.04 -24.70
CA ARG A 14 11.35 0.45 -25.45
C ARG A 14 10.06 -0.12 -24.85
N LYS A 15 10.11 -1.28 -24.20
CA LYS A 15 8.94 -1.91 -23.56
C LYS A 15 8.50 -1.21 -22.27
N LEU A 16 9.36 -0.43 -21.63
CA LEU A 16 9.04 0.26 -20.36
C LEU A 16 8.15 1.49 -20.54
N HIS A 17 8.18 2.12 -21.72
CA HIS A 17 7.44 3.35 -21.99
C HIS A 17 6.30 3.17 -23.00
N GLY A 18 6.03 1.93 -23.43
CA GLY A 18 5.04 1.62 -24.45
C GLY A 18 3.59 2.02 -24.10
N SER A 19 3.27 2.16 -22.82
CA SER A 19 1.95 2.60 -22.30
C SER A 19 2.02 3.86 -21.41
N GLY A 20 3.16 4.54 -21.37
CA GLY A 20 3.41 5.69 -20.49
C GLY A 20 4.17 5.32 -19.21
N ASP A 21 3.48 4.72 -18.23
CA ASP A 21 4.06 4.30 -16.94
C ASP A 21 4.59 2.86 -16.99
N ALA A 22 5.85 2.66 -16.64
CA ALA A 22 6.49 1.33 -16.58
C ALA A 22 5.73 0.36 -15.67
N LEU A 23 5.14 0.83 -14.57
CA LEU A 23 4.37 -0.02 -13.65
C LEU A 23 3.06 -0.54 -14.28
N SER A 24 2.55 0.17 -15.29
CA SER A 24 1.35 -0.21 -16.05
C SER A 24 1.61 -1.19 -17.20
N THR A 25 2.88 -1.48 -17.52
CA THR A 25 3.26 -2.36 -18.65
C THR A 25 3.29 -3.84 -18.29
N GLY A 26 3.37 -4.17 -16.99
CA GLY A 26 3.67 -5.53 -16.52
C GLY A 26 5.14 -5.96 -16.73
N ALA A 27 6.00 -5.11 -17.29
CA ALA A 27 7.43 -5.39 -17.47
C ALA A 27 8.22 -5.30 -16.17
N VAL A 28 7.66 -4.63 -15.16
CA VAL A 28 8.23 -4.50 -13.81
C VAL A 28 7.17 -4.73 -12.75
N LYS A 29 7.62 -5.14 -11.58
CA LYS A 29 6.77 -5.16 -10.38
C LYS A 29 6.68 -3.76 -9.79
N SER A 30 5.55 -3.46 -9.16
CA SER A 30 5.38 -2.26 -8.34
C SER A 30 5.64 -2.63 -6.87
N GLU A 31 6.78 -2.20 -6.34
CA GLU A 31 7.21 -2.47 -4.96
C GLU A 31 7.31 -1.17 -4.16
N THR A 32 7.51 -1.26 -2.85
CA THR A 32 7.68 -0.07 -2.00
C THR A 32 9.14 0.14 -1.63
N GLY A 33 9.66 1.32 -1.93
CA GLY A 33 10.88 1.85 -1.33
C GLY A 33 10.62 2.97 -0.33
N LEU A 34 11.68 3.38 0.35
CA LEU A 34 11.66 4.44 1.33
C LEU A 34 12.55 5.59 0.86
N ALA A 35 12.00 6.80 0.94
CA ALA A 35 12.78 8.02 0.89
C ALA A 35 12.64 8.78 2.22
N THR A 36 13.74 9.29 2.75
CA THR A 36 13.78 10.08 3.99
C THR A 36 14.15 11.53 3.67
N SER A 37 13.61 12.45 4.46
CA SER A 37 13.93 13.87 4.35
C SER A 37 13.80 14.50 5.73
N VAL A 38 14.62 15.52 5.97
CA VAL A 38 14.55 16.37 7.18
C VAL A 38 13.84 17.69 6.92
N ASP A 39 13.60 18.05 5.65
CA ASP A 39 13.00 19.33 5.23
C ASP A 39 11.79 19.18 4.31
N GLY A 40 11.45 17.95 3.91
CA GLY A 40 10.35 17.65 2.98
C GLY A 40 10.64 17.98 1.52
N VAL A 41 11.80 18.56 1.21
CA VAL A 41 12.16 19.04 -0.15
C VAL A 41 13.30 18.20 -0.73
N ARG A 42 14.35 17.96 0.05
CA ARG A 42 15.51 17.13 -0.35
C ARG A 42 15.33 15.74 0.22
N TRP A 43 15.34 14.74 -0.66
CA TRP A 43 15.05 13.36 -0.30
C TRP A 43 16.26 12.47 -0.52
N LYS A 44 16.58 11.65 0.49
CA LYS A 44 17.55 10.56 0.39
C LYS A 44 16.80 9.26 0.12
N TRP A 45 17.18 8.58 -0.95
CA TRP A 45 16.71 7.24 -1.24
C TRP A 45 17.35 6.23 -0.28
N GLU A 46 16.53 5.43 0.40
CA GLU A 46 16.97 4.40 1.35
C GLU A 46 16.82 2.97 0.80
N GLY A 47 16.25 2.81 -0.40
CA GLY A 47 16.07 1.51 -1.02
C GLY A 47 14.71 0.87 -0.76
N LYS A 48 14.61 -0.42 -1.11
CA LYS A 48 13.39 -1.21 -0.96
C LYS A 48 13.12 -1.52 0.51
N VAL A 49 11.88 -1.36 0.95
CA VAL A 49 11.43 -1.74 2.30
C VAL A 49 10.28 -2.75 2.28
N PHE A 50 9.55 -2.85 1.17
CA PHE A 50 8.50 -3.85 1.03
C PHE A 50 8.44 -4.38 -0.40
N ALA A 51 8.81 -5.65 -0.56
CA ALA A 51 8.88 -6.33 -1.85
C ALA A 51 7.55 -7.01 -2.20
N ALA A 52 7.19 -7.02 -3.47
CA ALA A 52 6.09 -7.85 -3.97
C ALA A 52 6.45 -9.33 -3.84
N THR A 53 5.46 -10.17 -3.54
CA THR A 53 5.71 -11.61 -3.33
C THR A 53 6.17 -12.28 -4.62
N THR A 54 6.76 -13.48 -4.48
CA THR A 54 7.12 -14.31 -5.64
C THR A 54 5.89 -15.01 -6.22
N LYS A 55 4.88 -15.28 -5.39
CA LYS A 55 3.62 -15.96 -5.73
C LYS A 55 2.51 -15.40 -4.85
N GLY A 56 1.26 -15.54 -5.30
CA GLY A 56 0.10 -15.10 -4.55
C GLY A 56 -0.53 -13.84 -5.13
N TRP A 57 -1.38 -13.22 -4.31
CA TRP A 57 -2.30 -12.16 -4.73
C TRP A 57 -1.65 -10.78 -4.87
N ASP A 58 -0.44 -10.57 -4.33
CA ASP A 58 0.32 -9.32 -4.33
C ASP A 58 1.70 -9.48 -5.00
N LYS A 59 1.79 -10.40 -5.96
CA LYS A 59 3.06 -10.75 -6.62
C LYS A 59 3.50 -9.75 -7.69
N ALA A 60 2.58 -8.96 -8.22
CA ALA A 60 2.82 -7.93 -9.23
C ALA A 60 2.94 -6.54 -8.58
N THR A 61 2.08 -6.24 -7.60
CA THR A 61 2.06 -4.98 -6.86
C THR A 61 2.06 -5.25 -5.36
N ALA A 62 2.89 -4.53 -4.62
CA ALA A 62 2.89 -4.43 -3.16
C ALA A 62 3.34 -3.01 -2.76
N ARG A 63 2.38 -2.07 -2.77
CA ARG A 63 2.60 -0.64 -2.55
C ARG A 63 2.03 -0.21 -1.21
N LEU A 64 2.87 0.01 -0.20
CA LEU A 64 2.44 0.66 1.04
C LEU A 64 1.97 2.08 0.72
N THR A 65 0.74 2.39 1.11
CA THR A 65 0.10 3.68 0.87
C THR A 65 0.13 4.54 2.13
N THR A 66 -0.08 3.92 3.30
CA THR A 66 -0.06 4.60 4.59
C THR A 66 0.52 3.72 5.69
N ALA A 67 0.98 4.36 6.76
CA ALA A 67 1.30 3.70 8.02
C ALA A 67 0.87 4.56 9.21
N PHE A 68 0.31 3.93 10.24
CA PHE A 68 -0.08 4.58 11.48
C PHE A 68 0.46 3.82 12.68
N ARG A 69 0.68 4.55 13.78
CA ARG A 69 1.21 3.98 15.03
C ARG A 69 0.20 3.01 15.63
N SER A 70 0.67 1.86 16.08
CA SER A 70 -0.11 0.89 16.84
C SER A 70 0.79 0.22 17.90
N GLY A 71 0.57 0.55 19.17
CA GLY A 71 1.49 0.20 20.27
C GLY A 71 2.91 0.72 20.01
N ASP A 72 3.90 -0.14 20.23
CA ASP A 72 5.31 0.19 20.02
C ASP A 72 5.75 0.12 18.54
N GLY A 73 4.85 -0.29 17.65
CA GLY A 73 5.13 -0.43 16.23
C GLY A 73 4.18 0.36 15.34
N TRP A 74 4.07 -0.14 14.11
CA TRP A 74 3.33 0.47 13.02
C TRP A 74 2.47 -0.58 12.34
N VAL A 75 1.26 -0.18 11.96
CA VAL A 75 0.43 -0.89 10.99
C VAL A 75 0.50 -0.12 9.68
N GLY A 76 0.73 -0.84 8.59
CA GLY A 76 0.73 -0.31 7.24
C GLY A 76 -0.40 -0.92 6.43
N LEU A 77 -1.03 -0.10 5.59
CA LEU A 77 -1.97 -0.57 4.58
C LEU A 77 -1.29 -0.47 3.22
N TYR A 78 -1.51 -1.48 2.38
CA TYR A 78 -0.86 -1.54 1.07
C TYR A 78 -1.80 -2.05 -0.02
N ASP A 79 -1.59 -1.54 -1.23
CA ASP A 79 -2.23 -2.04 -2.43
C ASP A 79 -1.50 -3.29 -2.92
N GLY A 80 -2.26 -4.34 -3.24
CA GLY A 80 -1.74 -5.57 -3.81
C GLY A 80 -2.51 -6.03 -5.05
N ALA A 81 -1.76 -6.55 -6.01
CA ALA A 81 -2.28 -7.13 -7.24
C ALA A 81 -1.46 -8.33 -7.70
N SER A 82 -2.14 -9.29 -8.32
CA SER A 82 -1.51 -10.55 -8.72
C SER A 82 -0.92 -10.47 -10.13
N HIS A 83 -1.49 -9.59 -10.97
CA HIS A 83 -1.16 -9.46 -12.38
C HIS A 83 -1.47 -8.05 -12.88
N ILE A 84 -0.88 -7.66 -14.02
CA ILE A 84 -1.10 -6.34 -14.61
C ILE A 84 -2.54 -6.11 -15.09
N SER A 85 -3.28 -7.17 -15.38
CA SER A 85 -4.72 -7.07 -15.72
C SER A 85 -5.57 -6.59 -14.54
N GLU A 86 -5.03 -6.59 -13.33
CA GLU A 86 -5.67 -6.01 -12.13
C GLU A 86 -5.21 -4.56 -11.90
N ASN A 87 -4.48 -3.94 -12.83
CA ASN A 87 -4.16 -2.52 -12.75
C ASN A 87 -5.46 -1.72 -12.67
N TYR A 88 -5.53 -0.79 -11.73
CA TYR A 88 -6.75 -0.08 -11.31
C TYR A 88 -7.71 -0.84 -10.37
N GLU A 89 -7.50 -2.14 -10.17
CA GLU A 89 -8.34 -3.00 -9.35
C GLU A 89 -7.53 -3.66 -8.22
N GLU A 90 -6.57 -2.91 -7.66
CA GLU A 90 -5.78 -3.38 -6.53
C GLU A 90 -6.63 -3.59 -5.28
N ARG A 91 -6.20 -4.49 -4.41
CA ARG A 91 -6.87 -4.82 -3.14
C ARG A 91 -6.01 -4.41 -1.96
N CYS A 92 -6.64 -4.14 -0.82
CA CYS A 92 -5.94 -3.63 0.35
C CYS A 92 -5.49 -4.79 1.25
N GLY A 93 -4.18 -4.87 1.49
CA GLY A 93 -3.56 -5.74 2.47
C GLY A 93 -3.09 -4.97 3.70
N ILE A 94 -2.73 -5.72 4.76
CA ILE A 94 -2.22 -5.16 6.02
C ILE A 94 -0.81 -5.71 6.26
N ALA A 95 0.09 -4.84 6.74
CA ALA A 95 1.42 -5.20 7.19
C ALA A 95 1.72 -4.56 8.56
N ARG A 96 2.69 -5.10 9.29
CA ARG A 96 3.24 -4.51 10.52
C ARG A 96 4.73 -4.23 10.39
N SER A 97 5.20 -3.23 11.12
CA SER A 97 6.62 -2.89 11.17
C SER A 97 7.00 -2.33 12.55
N PRO A 98 8.18 -2.67 13.09
CA PRO A 98 8.70 -2.03 14.29
C PRO A 98 9.35 -0.65 14.00
N ASP A 99 9.79 -0.39 12.77
CA ASP A 99 10.77 0.66 12.46
C ASP A 99 10.52 1.42 11.14
N LEU A 100 9.36 1.18 10.51
CA LEU A 100 8.96 1.67 9.18
C LEU A 100 9.87 1.19 8.03
N ARG A 101 10.77 0.23 8.27
CA ARG A 101 11.75 -0.30 7.28
C ARG A 101 11.56 -1.77 7.05
N THR A 102 11.35 -2.51 8.12
CA THR A 102 11.18 -3.95 8.11
C THR A 102 9.69 -4.25 8.24
N TRP A 103 9.10 -4.82 7.19
CA TRP A 103 7.66 -5.03 7.09
C TRP A 103 7.30 -6.50 7.00
N GLU A 104 6.34 -6.92 7.80
CA GLU A 104 5.75 -8.26 7.78
C GLU A 104 4.29 -8.17 7.38
N ARG A 105 3.85 -9.01 6.44
CA ARG A 105 2.44 -9.10 6.03
C ARG A 105 1.60 -9.71 7.15
N ILE A 106 0.37 -9.22 7.28
CA ILE A 106 -0.65 -9.84 8.13
C ILE A 106 -1.65 -10.56 7.22
N GLY A 107 -1.79 -11.87 7.42
CA GLY A 107 -2.66 -12.73 6.62
C GLY A 107 -2.04 -13.23 5.31
N SER A 108 -2.75 -14.12 4.61
CA SER A 108 -2.33 -14.75 3.34
C SER A 108 -3.02 -14.15 2.10
N GLY A 109 -3.95 -13.23 2.30
CA GLY A 109 -4.81 -12.63 1.28
C GLY A 109 -4.98 -11.12 1.50
N PRO A 110 -5.72 -10.44 0.61
CA PRO A 110 -6.16 -9.07 0.88
C PRO A 110 -7.03 -9.06 2.14
N ALA A 111 -6.91 -8.01 2.94
CA ALA A 111 -7.80 -7.76 4.07
C ALA A 111 -9.13 -7.16 3.62
N ILE A 112 -9.11 -6.33 2.57
CA ILE A 112 -10.29 -5.65 2.02
C ILE A 112 -10.24 -5.69 0.49
N GLY A 113 -11.40 -5.95 -0.12
CA GLY A 113 -11.57 -6.00 -1.57
C GLY A 113 -11.53 -7.42 -2.14
N ALA A 114 -12.13 -7.60 -3.31
CA ALA A 114 -12.23 -8.88 -4.01
C ALA A 114 -11.62 -8.77 -5.42
N ALA A 115 -11.16 -9.90 -5.97
CA ALA A 115 -10.62 -9.92 -7.32
C ALA A 115 -11.74 -9.98 -8.37
N GLY A 116 -11.51 -9.40 -9.54
CA GLY A 116 -12.32 -9.64 -10.75
C GLY A 116 -13.66 -8.92 -10.80
N GLY A 117 -13.83 -7.80 -10.08
CA GLY A 117 -15.06 -7.04 -10.13
C GLY A 117 -15.10 -5.87 -9.15
N PRO A 118 -16.21 -5.14 -9.10
CA PRO A 118 -16.37 -3.94 -8.28
C PRO A 118 -16.18 -4.24 -6.79
N GLY A 119 -15.77 -3.21 -6.03
CA GLY A 119 -15.53 -3.31 -4.60
C GLY A 119 -14.07 -3.53 -4.20
N THR A 120 -13.13 -3.34 -5.14
CA THR A 120 -11.71 -3.18 -4.80
C THR A 120 -11.51 -1.91 -3.96
N VAL A 121 -10.44 -1.91 -3.16
CA VAL A 121 -10.12 -0.83 -2.22
C VAL A 121 -8.64 -0.57 -2.31
N ARG A 122 -8.28 0.65 -2.68
CA ARG A 122 -6.90 1.05 -2.94
C ARG A 122 -6.60 2.47 -2.49
N TYR A 123 -5.32 2.84 -2.47
CA TYR A 123 -4.85 4.16 -2.05
C TYR A 123 -5.38 4.56 -0.67
N VAL A 124 -5.42 3.60 0.26
CA VAL A 124 -5.89 3.89 1.61
C VAL A 124 -4.88 4.83 2.26
N GLU A 125 -5.34 6.00 2.65
CA GLU A 125 -4.60 6.99 3.43
C GLU A 125 -5.23 7.09 4.82
N SER A 126 -4.38 7.12 5.86
CA SER A 126 -4.86 7.22 7.24
C SER A 126 -4.44 8.54 7.87
N VAL A 127 -5.39 9.24 8.48
CA VAL A 127 -5.16 10.49 9.19
C VAL A 127 -5.57 10.32 10.65
N VAL A 128 -4.67 10.62 11.58
CA VAL A 128 -5.04 10.73 13.00
C VAL A 128 -5.93 11.96 13.16
N PHE A 129 -7.15 11.74 13.66
CA PHE A 129 -8.12 12.80 13.90
C PHE A 129 -8.81 12.57 15.24
N ARG A 130 -8.61 13.50 16.17
CA ARG A 130 -9.09 13.40 17.56
C ARG A 130 -8.55 12.13 18.23
N ASP A 131 -9.43 11.29 18.76
CA ASP A 131 -9.16 10.02 19.43
C ASP A 131 -9.24 8.81 18.47
N GLY A 132 -9.23 9.06 17.16
CA GLY A 132 -9.38 8.03 16.14
C GLY A 132 -8.52 8.23 14.90
N LEU A 133 -8.75 7.33 13.95
CA LEU A 133 -8.22 7.38 12.59
C LEU A 133 -9.38 7.61 11.62
N LEU A 134 -9.17 8.52 10.68
CA LEU A 134 -9.93 8.59 9.44
C LEU A 134 -9.15 7.84 8.37
N PHE A 135 -9.86 7.04 7.57
CA PHE A 135 -9.31 6.41 6.39
C PHE A 135 -10.00 6.99 5.16
N PHE A 136 -9.21 7.51 4.23
CA PHE A 136 -9.66 7.92 2.91
C PHE A 136 -9.17 6.90 1.91
N TYR A 137 -10.02 6.43 1.01
CA TYR A 137 -9.64 5.39 0.07
C TYR A 137 -10.49 5.45 -1.19
N GLU A 138 -9.95 4.89 -2.27
CA GLU A 138 -10.68 4.73 -3.51
C GLU A 138 -11.35 3.36 -3.56
N ARG A 139 -12.59 3.32 -4.04
CA ARG A 139 -13.36 2.09 -4.24
C ARG A 139 -13.95 2.02 -5.65
N THR A 140 -13.87 0.86 -6.29
CA THR A 140 -14.58 0.61 -7.55
C THR A 140 -16.07 0.34 -7.31
N ARG A 141 -16.94 1.05 -8.02
CA ARG A 141 -18.40 0.90 -8.02
C ARG A 141 -18.84 -0.17 -9.01
N ALA A 142 -20.10 -0.61 -8.88
CA ALA A 142 -20.68 -1.63 -9.75
C ALA A 142 -20.69 -1.27 -11.26
N ASP A 143 -20.66 0.02 -11.58
CA ASP A 143 -20.56 0.56 -12.94
C ASP A 143 -19.11 0.68 -13.46
N GLY A 144 -18.12 0.27 -12.65
CA GLY A 144 -16.69 0.34 -12.96
C GLY A 144 -16.07 1.72 -12.67
N ALA A 145 -16.83 2.71 -12.23
CA ALA A 145 -16.27 4.00 -11.83
C ALA A 145 -15.61 3.91 -10.44
N HIS A 146 -14.61 4.75 -10.21
CA HIS A 146 -13.95 4.85 -8.91
C HIS A 146 -14.48 6.03 -8.11
N GLU A 147 -14.74 5.83 -6.82
CA GLU A 147 -15.20 6.87 -5.90
C GLU A 147 -14.27 7.01 -4.69
N LEU A 148 -14.12 8.24 -4.21
CA LEU A 148 -13.47 8.52 -2.94
C LEU A 148 -14.45 8.21 -1.81
N CYS A 149 -14.05 7.32 -0.91
CA CYS A 149 -14.76 6.92 0.28
C CYS A 149 -14.02 7.37 1.54
N MET A 150 -14.74 7.41 2.66
CA MET A 150 -14.18 7.65 3.98
C MET A 150 -14.77 6.67 5.00
N SER A 151 -13.93 6.16 5.89
CA SER A 151 -14.34 5.43 7.08
C SER A 151 -13.54 5.91 8.30
N SER A 152 -13.97 5.50 9.49
CA SER A 152 -13.27 5.85 10.73
C SER A 152 -13.16 4.64 11.65
N ALA A 153 -12.12 4.65 12.48
CA ALA A 153 -11.93 3.67 13.54
C ALA A 153 -11.34 4.36 14.79
N PRO A 154 -11.66 3.89 16.00
CA PRO A 154 -10.97 4.39 17.20
C PRO A 154 -9.49 4.01 17.15
N LEU A 155 -8.62 4.85 17.73
CA LEU A 155 -7.28 4.42 18.08
C LEU A 155 -7.45 3.42 19.23
N SER A 156 -7.07 2.16 19.00
CA SER A 156 -7.03 1.18 20.09
C SER A 156 -6.07 1.70 21.16
N GLY A 157 -6.62 2.17 22.28
CA GLY A 157 -5.82 2.64 23.40
C GLY A 157 -4.93 1.51 23.90
N SER A 158 -3.63 1.76 24.01
CA SER A 158 -2.79 1.05 24.97
C SER A 158 -3.52 1.01 26.32
N GLY A 159 -3.61 -0.18 26.92
CA GLY A 159 -4.39 -0.53 28.10
C GLY A 159 -4.84 0.64 28.99
N ARG A 160 -6.16 0.79 29.14
CA ARG A 160 -6.68 1.34 30.40
C ARG A 160 -6.45 0.26 31.45
N ASP A 161 -5.33 0.32 32.14
CA ASP A 161 -5.25 -0.22 33.49
C ASP A 161 -6.22 0.61 34.33
N SER A 162 -7.39 0.03 34.59
CA SER A 162 -8.29 0.51 35.64
C SER A 162 -7.65 0.13 36.98
N PRO A 163 -7.38 1.07 37.90
CA PRO A 163 -7.07 0.71 39.27
C PRO A 163 -8.37 0.23 39.93
N GLY A 164 -8.38 -1.02 40.36
CA GLY A 164 -9.37 -1.61 41.27
C GLY A 164 -8.66 -2.20 42.47
#